data_AF-C6BV96-F1
#
_entry.id   AF-C6BV96-F1
#
_cell.length_a   1.000
_cell.length_b   1.000
_cell.length_c   1.000
_cell.angle_alpha   90.00
_cell.angle_beta   90.00
_cell.angle_gamma   90.00
#
_symmetry.space_group_name_H-M   'P 1'
#
loop_
_entity.id
_entity.type
_entity.pdbx_description
1 polymer ?
#
loop_
_entity_poly.entity_id
_entity_poly.type
_entity_poly.pdbx_seq_one_letter_code
_entity_poly.pdbx_strand_id
1 'polypeptide(L)'
;MINDDQIVREMMEKVSEDLSKSLKESIADAVQKEISKSMSQTLLEGEFYRRINIDLQNGLRDIYQEVAKAKKGPAGSAGSVEVCVDSDPDQLFNEASDQLDAIMRTTEKATQDIMDILEKTQETQFALANIIKAFESGGVKKEQREELANINDTLGQDIMTIMTTLSFQDLTGQRIKIIIDTIKSVEKIVLDLYMSTGLKIKAREQAPEKSLEQLDQETQSKMSELKGPTEKADQGNVDDLLASLGL
;
A
#
# COMPACT_ATOMS: atom_id res chain seq x y z
N MET A 1 -30.93 58.52 -67.53
CA MET A 1 -29.76 57.92 -66.85
C MET A 1 -29.88 58.07 -65.32
N ILE A 2 -31.03 57.77 -64.70
CA ILE A 2 -31.22 57.91 -63.23
C ILE A 2 -31.69 56.59 -62.57
N ASN A 3 -32.04 55.56 -63.36
CA ASN A 3 -32.58 54.31 -62.80
C ASN A 3 -31.50 53.34 -62.28
N ASP A 4 -30.29 53.35 -62.85
CA ASP A 4 -29.30 52.33 -62.53
C ASP A 4 -28.69 52.52 -61.13
N ASP A 5 -28.48 53.76 -60.68
CA ASP A 5 -27.90 54.08 -59.36
C ASP A 5 -28.86 53.78 -58.19
N GLN A 6 -30.18 53.91 -58.45
CA GLN A 6 -31.21 53.64 -57.45
C GLN A 6 -31.42 52.13 -57.26
N ILE A 7 -31.36 51.37 -58.34
CA ILE A 7 -31.42 49.90 -58.32
C ILE A 7 -30.18 49.31 -57.63
N VAL A 8 -28.99 49.86 -57.88
CA VAL A 8 -27.75 49.40 -57.23
C VAL A 8 -27.78 49.65 -55.71
N ARG A 9 -28.35 50.77 -55.24
CA ARG A 9 -28.54 51.04 -53.81
C ARG A 9 -29.53 50.08 -53.15
N GLU A 10 -30.68 49.84 -53.77
CA GLU A 10 -31.67 48.87 -53.26
C GLU A 10 -31.12 47.45 -53.21
N MET A 11 -30.34 47.05 -54.22
CA MET A 11 -29.64 45.75 -54.22
C MET A 11 -28.57 45.68 -53.14
N MET A 12 -27.76 46.73 -52.95
CA MET A 12 -26.75 46.77 -51.89
C MET A 12 -27.37 46.72 -50.50
N GLU A 13 -28.52 47.36 -50.29
CA GLU A 13 -29.23 47.35 -49.02
C GLU A 13 -29.83 45.98 -48.71
N LYS A 14 -30.49 45.34 -49.69
CA LYS A 14 -30.96 43.95 -49.57
C LYS A 14 -29.82 42.97 -49.33
N VAL A 15 -28.73 43.08 -50.09
CA VAL A 15 -27.56 42.20 -49.92
C VAL A 15 -26.95 42.40 -48.54
N SER A 16 -26.83 43.65 -48.05
CA SER A 16 -26.33 43.93 -46.70
C SER A 16 -27.23 43.36 -45.61
N GLU A 17 -28.55 43.41 -45.79
CA GLU A 17 -29.52 42.89 -44.83
C GLU A 17 -29.52 41.35 -44.81
N ASP A 18 -29.46 40.71 -45.98
CA ASP A 18 -29.30 39.26 -46.12
C ASP A 18 -27.94 38.78 -45.60
N LEU A 19 -26.85 39.51 -45.88
CA LEU A 19 -25.52 39.20 -45.33
C LEU A 19 -25.52 39.31 -43.80
N SER A 20 -26.12 40.37 -43.25
CA SER A 20 -26.21 40.58 -41.79
C SER A 20 -27.00 39.47 -41.11
N LYS A 21 -28.11 39.05 -41.72
CA LYS A 21 -28.93 37.94 -41.24
C LYS A 21 -28.18 36.61 -41.30
N SER A 22 -27.57 36.29 -42.45
CA SER A 22 -26.79 35.07 -42.63
C SER A 22 -25.56 35.02 -41.72
N LEU A 23 -24.88 36.16 -41.51
CA LEU A 23 -23.75 36.26 -40.60
C LEU A 23 -24.19 36.07 -39.15
N LYS A 24 -25.33 36.64 -38.73
CA LYS A 24 -25.92 36.41 -37.40
C LYS A 24 -26.28 34.95 -37.18
N GLU A 25 -26.94 34.30 -38.14
CA GLU A 25 -27.27 32.86 -38.06
C GLU A 25 -26.00 32.01 -38.00
N SER A 26 -25.01 32.27 -38.85
CA SER A 26 -23.76 31.51 -38.88
C SER A 26 -22.92 31.69 -37.61
N ILE A 27 -22.86 32.90 -37.06
CA ILE A 27 -22.21 33.17 -35.76
C ILE A 27 -23.00 32.50 -34.62
N ALA A 28 -24.33 32.56 -34.63
CA ALA A 28 -25.15 31.92 -33.61
C ALA A 28 -24.96 30.40 -33.62
N ASP A 29 -24.95 29.77 -34.80
CA ASP A 29 -24.69 28.34 -34.95
C ASP A 29 -23.26 27.97 -34.52
N ALA A 30 -22.26 28.76 -34.91
CA ALA A 30 -20.87 28.54 -34.52
C ALA A 30 -20.69 28.67 -32.99
N VAL A 31 -21.27 29.71 -32.38
CA VAL A 31 -21.22 29.93 -30.93
C VAL A 31 -21.99 28.84 -30.20
N GLN A 32 -23.17 28.43 -30.68
CA GLN A 32 -23.95 27.35 -30.08
C GLN A 32 -23.21 26.01 -30.13
N LYS A 33 -22.53 25.73 -31.25
CA LYS A 33 -21.71 24.54 -31.42
C LYS A 33 -20.48 24.56 -30.51
N GLU A 34 -19.80 25.70 -30.39
CA GLU A 34 -18.63 25.87 -29.53
C GLU A 34 -19.01 25.81 -28.04
N ILE A 35 -20.11 26.44 -27.63
CA ILE A 35 -20.65 26.34 -26.27
C ILE A 35 -21.01 24.88 -25.96
N SER A 36 -21.72 24.19 -26.86
CA SER A 36 -22.08 22.78 -26.68
C SER A 36 -20.83 21.89 -26.55
N LYS A 37 -19.80 22.16 -27.35
CA LYS A 37 -18.51 21.45 -27.28
C LYS A 37 -17.81 21.72 -25.95
N SER A 38 -17.67 22.98 -25.54
CA SER A 38 -17.02 23.37 -24.28
C SER A 38 -17.75 22.84 -23.05
N MET A 39 -19.09 22.85 -23.06
CA MET A 39 -19.92 22.36 -21.97
C MET A 39 -19.84 20.84 -21.88
N SER A 40 -19.87 20.14 -23.02
CA SER A 40 -19.65 18.69 -23.06
C SER A 40 -18.25 18.31 -22.58
N GLN A 41 -17.22 19.06 -22.96
CA GLN A 41 -15.84 18.84 -22.52
C GLN A 41 -15.67 19.05 -21.00
N THR A 42 -16.24 20.13 -20.46
CA THR A 42 -16.22 20.43 -19.02
C THR A 42 -16.98 19.39 -18.21
N LEU A 43 -18.13 18.91 -18.71
CA LEU A 43 -18.91 17.85 -18.06
C LEU A 43 -18.14 16.52 -18.05
N LEU A 44 -17.50 16.16 -19.17
CA LEU A 44 -16.67 14.96 -19.26
C LEU A 44 -15.45 15.03 -18.34
N GLU A 45 -14.87 16.21 -18.16
CA GLU A 45 -13.78 16.46 -17.23
C GLU A 45 -14.22 16.31 -15.77
N GLY A 46 -15.37 16.86 -15.40
CA GLY A 46 -15.96 16.66 -14.07
C GLY A 46 -16.26 15.19 -13.75
N GLU A 47 -16.85 14.46 -14.69
CA GLU A 47 -17.11 13.02 -14.54
C GLU A 47 -15.83 12.19 -14.46
N PHE A 48 -14.78 12.57 -15.20
CA PHE A 48 -13.47 11.93 -15.14
C PHE A 48 -12.83 12.01 -13.74
N TYR A 49 -12.74 13.23 -13.18
CA TYR A 49 -12.17 13.41 -11.84
C TYR A 49 -13.02 12.73 -10.77
N ARG A 50 -14.35 12.74 -10.92
CA ARG A 50 -15.26 12.03 -10.02
C ARG A 50 -15.00 10.52 -10.06
N ARG A 51 -14.78 9.94 -11.24
CA ARG A 51 -14.45 8.51 -11.42
C ARG A 51 -13.11 8.17 -10.80
N ILE A 52 -12.06 8.95 -11.09
CA ILE A 52 -10.74 8.76 -10.48
C ILE A 52 -10.83 8.80 -8.96
N ASN A 53 -11.59 9.75 -8.41
CA ASN A 53 -11.77 9.85 -6.97
C ASN A 53 -12.45 8.60 -6.39
N ILE A 54 -13.45 8.03 -7.08
CA ILE A 54 -14.09 6.77 -6.68
C ILE A 54 -13.09 5.61 -6.76
N ASP A 55 -12.27 5.53 -7.81
CA ASP A 55 -11.27 4.48 -7.96
C ASP A 55 -10.17 4.58 -6.90
N LEU A 56 -9.74 5.80 -6.56
CA LEU A 56 -8.81 6.08 -5.46
C LEU A 56 -9.39 5.64 -4.12
N GLN A 57 -10.66 5.98 -3.85
CA GLN A 57 -11.36 5.54 -2.65
C GLN A 57 -11.52 4.02 -2.57
N ASN A 58 -11.78 3.36 -3.70
CA ASN A 58 -11.88 1.90 -3.77
C ASN A 58 -10.52 1.23 -3.54
N GLY A 59 -9.46 1.72 -4.19
CA GLY A 59 -8.09 1.22 -3.96
C GLY A 59 -7.65 1.39 -2.50
N LEU A 60 -8.00 2.52 -1.87
CA LEU A 60 -7.79 2.74 -0.44
C LEU A 60 -8.57 1.73 0.43
N ARG A 61 -9.81 1.39 0.05
CA ARG A 61 -10.60 0.34 0.73
C ARG A 61 -10.00 -1.05 0.57
N ASP A 62 -9.40 -1.35 -0.57
CA ASP A 62 -8.75 -2.65 -0.81
C ASP A 62 -7.47 -2.78 0.04
N ILE A 63 -6.69 -1.70 0.13
CA ILE A 63 -5.57 -1.60 1.08
C ILE A 63 -6.06 -1.87 2.50
N TYR A 64 -7.15 -1.21 2.90
CA TYR A 64 -7.75 -1.38 4.21
C TYR A 64 -8.15 -2.84 4.49
N GLN A 65 -8.77 -3.52 3.51
CA GLN A 65 -9.19 -4.92 3.68
C GLN A 65 -8.01 -5.88 3.81
N GLU A 66 -6.93 -5.68 3.07
CA GLU A 66 -5.73 -6.53 3.18
C GLU A 66 -5.01 -6.34 4.51
N VAL A 67 -4.90 -5.10 5.00
CA VAL A 67 -4.36 -4.82 6.34
C VAL A 67 -5.26 -5.43 7.43
N ALA A 68 -6.59 -5.38 7.27
CA ALA A 68 -7.52 -6.01 8.20
C ALA A 68 -7.48 -7.55 8.17
N LYS A 69 -7.16 -8.17 7.03
CA LYS A 69 -6.96 -9.63 6.95
C LYS A 69 -5.68 -10.06 7.64
N ALA A 70 -4.61 -9.31 7.46
CA ALA A 70 -3.35 -9.53 8.18
C ALA A 70 -3.52 -9.53 9.69
N LYS A 71 -4.36 -8.62 10.20
CA LYS A 71 -4.74 -8.53 11.61
C LYS A 71 -5.38 -9.82 12.15
N LYS A 72 -6.10 -10.60 11.33
CA LYS A 72 -6.85 -11.79 11.80
C LYS A 72 -5.96 -13.02 12.09
N GLY A 73 -4.73 -13.09 11.58
CA GLY A 73 -3.82 -14.22 11.84
C GLY A 73 -4.39 -15.62 11.49
N PRO A 74 -3.66 -16.72 11.77
CA PRO A 74 -4.09 -18.09 11.43
C PRO A 74 -5.20 -18.63 12.34
N ALA A 75 -5.43 -17.99 13.50
CA ALA A 75 -6.45 -18.40 14.45
C ALA A 75 -7.75 -17.65 14.15
N GLY A 76 -8.56 -18.24 13.27
CA GLY A 76 -9.88 -17.71 12.93
C GLY A 76 -10.74 -17.45 14.17
N SER A 77 -11.13 -16.20 14.38
CA SER A 77 -12.41 -15.90 15.01
C SER A 77 -13.44 -15.75 13.89
N ALA A 78 -14.22 -16.81 13.73
CA ALA A 78 -15.41 -16.93 12.89
C ALA A 78 -16.53 -15.98 13.39
N GLY A 79 -16.30 -14.68 13.24
CA GLY A 79 -17.31 -13.65 13.33
C GLY A 79 -17.35 -12.92 12.00
N SER A 80 -18.42 -13.15 11.24
CA SER A 80 -18.87 -12.26 10.18
C SER A 80 -19.23 -10.92 10.81
N VAL A 81 -18.21 -10.10 11.06
CA VAL A 81 -18.40 -8.69 11.36
C VAL A 81 -18.13 -7.99 10.04
N GLU A 82 -19.21 -7.44 9.46
CA GLU A 82 -19.13 -6.48 8.38
C GLU A 82 -18.01 -5.50 8.71
N VAL A 83 -17.03 -5.39 7.82
CA VAL A 83 -15.99 -4.38 7.93
C VAL A 83 -16.69 -3.04 7.74
N CYS A 84 -17.09 -2.41 8.85
CA CYS A 84 -17.48 -1.01 8.86
C CYS A 84 -16.30 -0.22 8.28
N VAL A 85 -16.60 0.51 7.22
CA VAL A 85 -15.65 1.25 6.37
C VAL A 85 -15.18 2.55 7.03
N ASP A 86 -15.51 2.76 8.30
CA ASP A 86 -15.29 4.01 9.03
C ASP A 86 -14.02 4.01 9.89
N SER A 87 -13.20 2.96 9.80
CA SER A 87 -11.93 2.95 10.50
C SER A 87 -10.89 3.72 9.68
N ASP A 88 -10.38 4.79 10.29
CA ASP A 88 -9.39 5.70 9.72
C ASP A 88 -8.14 4.91 9.26
N PRO A 89 -7.67 5.03 8.00
CA PRO A 89 -6.47 4.33 7.52
C PRO A 89 -5.25 4.58 8.41
N ASP A 90 -5.12 5.78 8.99
CA ASP A 90 -4.08 6.11 9.95
C ASP A 90 -4.16 5.25 11.22
N GLN A 91 -5.36 4.85 11.67
CA GLN A 91 -5.51 3.96 12.83
C GLN A 91 -5.00 2.55 12.54
N LEU A 92 -5.20 2.02 11.34
CA LEU A 92 -4.68 0.71 10.96
C LEU A 92 -3.16 0.67 10.86
N PHE A 93 -2.54 1.69 10.25
CA PHE A 93 -1.08 1.77 10.14
C PHE A 93 -0.43 2.00 11.51
N ASN A 94 -1.06 2.82 12.37
CA ASN A 94 -0.62 2.99 13.75
C ASN A 94 -0.74 1.67 14.54
N GLU A 95 -1.84 0.93 14.40
CA GLU A 95 -2.03 -0.33 15.13
C GLU A 95 -1.12 -1.47 14.63
N ALA A 96 -0.81 -1.51 13.33
CA ALA A 96 0.20 -2.43 12.79
C ALA A 96 1.61 -2.09 13.28
N SER A 97 1.92 -0.80 13.42
CA SER A 97 3.17 -0.33 14.03
C SER A 97 3.23 -0.68 15.52
N ASP A 98 2.11 -0.53 16.25
CA ASP A 98 2.01 -0.96 17.66
C ASP A 98 2.23 -2.46 17.83
N GLN A 99 1.76 -3.28 16.88
CA GLN A 99 2.01 -4.73 16.88
C GLN A 99 3.48 -5.06 16.65
N LEU A 100 4.15 -4.37 15.72
CA LEU A 100 5.59 -4.49 15.50
C LEU A 100 6.38 -4.10 16.76
N ASP A 101 6.00 -2.98 17.40
CA ASP A 101 6.61 -2.52 18.65
C ASP A 101 6.39 -3.52 19.79
N ALA A 102 5.20 -4.12 19.89
CA ALA A 102 4.91 -5.14 20.88
C ALA A 102 5.76 -6.40 20.65
N ILE A 103 5.96 -6.80 19.39
CA ILE A 103 6.85 -7.91 19.04
C ILE A 103 8.30 -7.57 19.43
N MET A 104 8.77 -6.36 19.07
CA MET A 104 10.13 -5.91 19.38
C MET A 104 10.37 -5.92 20.89
N ARG A 105 9.46 -5.34 21.68
CA ARG A 105 9.55 -5.33 23.15
C ARG A 105 9.52 -6.73 23.76
N THR A 106 8.69 -7.63 23.23
CA THR A 106 8.62 -9.02 23.70
C THR A 106 9.90 -9.77 23.40
N THR A 107 10.50 -9.55 22.22
CA THR A 107 11.78 -10.14 21.83
C THR A 107 12.95 -9.57 22.63
N GLU A 108 12.97 -8.26 22.87
CA GLU A 108 13.96 -7.62 23.73
C GLU A 108 13.88 -8.16 25.16
N LYS A 109 12.68 -8.25 25.72
CA LYS A 109 12.46 -8.83 27.04
C LYS A 109 12.89 -10.29 27.12
N ALA A 110 12.51 -11.11 26.14
CA ALA A 110 12.94 -12.50 26.07
C ALA A 110 14.48 -12.64 25.99
N THR A 111 15.13 -11.73 25.26
CA THR A 111 16.60 -11.69 25.15
C THR A 111 17.23 -11.27 26.48
N GLN A 112 16.67 -10.27 27.17
CA GLN A 112 17.10 -9.87 28.50
C GLN A 112 16.96 -11.03 29.51
N ASP A 113 15.81 -11.70 29.53
CA ASP A 113 15.56 -12.85 30.41
C ASP A 113 16.59 -13.98 30.15
N ILE A 114 16.95 -14.23 28.88
CA ILE A 114 18.00 -15.21 28.53
C ILE A 114 19.36 -14.75 29.03
N MET A 115 19.71 -13.46 28.87
CA MET A 115 20.98 -12.92 29.37
C MET A 115 21.10 -13.04 30.88
N ASP A 116 20.03 -12.73 31.63
CA ASP A 116 20.00 -12.86 33.08
C ASP A 116 20.21 -14.31 33.54
N ILE A 117 19.59 -15.28 32.86
CA ILE A 117 19.79 -16.71 33.14
C ILE A 117 21.22 -17.15 32.81
N LEU A 118 21.79 -16.64 31.72
CA LEU A 118 23.17 -16.96 31.34
C LEU A 118 24.18 -16.40 32.33
N GLU A 119 23.98 -15.17 32.84
CA GLU A 119 24.83 -14.57 33.87
C GLU A 119 24.79 -15.39 35.17
N LYS A 120 23.59 -15.78 35.63
CA LYS A 120 23.42 -16.69 36.77
C LYS A 120 24.07 -18.06 36.53
N THR A 121 23.94 -18.60 35.32
CA THR A 121 24.57 -19.87 34.94
C THR A 121 26.09 -19.75 34.99
N GLN A 122 26.65 -18.62 34.59
CA GLN A 122 28.08 -18.34 34.63
C GLN A 122 28.60 -18.26 36.08
N GLU A 123 27.89 -17.60 36.99
CA GLU A 123 28.23 -17.60 38.43
C GLU A 123 28.23 -19.03 39.00
N THR A 124 27.20 -19.80 38.67
CA THR A 124 27.06 -21.19 39.08
C THR A 124 28.20 -22.06 38.52
N GLN A 125 28.65 -21.79 37.31
CA GLN A 125 29.77 -22.47 36.67
C GLN A 125 31.11 -22.16 37.36
N PHE A 126 31.33 -20.94 37.87
CA PHE A 126 32.50 -20.64 38.70
C PHE A 126 32.48 -21.39 40.04
N ALA A 127 31.32 -21.50 40.70
CA ALA A 127 31.16 -22.30 41.91
C ALA A 127 31.48 -23.79 41.66
N LEU A 128 30.98 -24.34 40.55
CA LEU A 128 31.28 -25.69 40.10
C LEU A 128 32.79 -25.92 39.88
N ALA A 129 33.49 -24.97 39.26
CA ALA A 129 34.93 -25.08 39.03
C ALA A 129 35.73 -25.16 40.35
N ASN A 130 35.30 -24.45 41.40
CA ASN A 130 35.92 -24.53 42.72
C ASN A 130 35.69 -25.90 43.38
N ILE A 131 34.49 -26.46 43.23
CA ILE A 131 34.18 -27.83 43.69
C ILE A 131 35.05 -28.85 42.95
N ILE A 132 35.18 -28.76 41.62
CA ILE A 132 36.02 -29.65 40.82
C ILE A 132 37.50 -29.61 41.25
N LYS A 133 38.06 -28.42 41.51
CA LYS A 133 39.43 -28.30 42.06
C LYS A 133 39.57 -28.97 43.42
N ALA A 134 38.54 -28.92 44.26
CA ALA A 134 38.54 -29.64 45.54
C ALA A 134 38.53 -31.17 45.35
N PHE A 135 37.82 -31.68 44.33
CA PHE A 135 37.88 -33.10 43.94
C PHE A 135 39.30 -33.53 43.56
N GLU A 136 40.04 -32.72 42.79
CA GLU A 136 41.43 -33.02 42.39
C GLU A 136 42.42 -33.04 43.57
N SER A 137 42.10 -32.32 44.65
CA SER A 137 42.94 -32.21 45.86
C SER A 137 42.81 -33.35 46.88
N GLY A 138 42.00 -34.37 46.61
CA GLY A 138 42.02 -35.64 47.36
C GLY A 138 40.84 -35.90 48.30
N GLY A 139 39.76 -35.14 48.24
CA GLY A 139 38.53 -35.48 48.97
C GLY A 139 37.44 -34.40 48.92
N VAL A 140 36.18 -34.83 48.91
CA VAL A 140 35.00 -33.97 48.81
C VAL A 140 34.26 -33.98 50.13
N LYS A 141 33.95 -32.79 50.66
CA LYS A 141 33.12 -32.68 51.86
C LYS A 141 31.65 -32.98 51.54
N LYS A 142 30.86 -33.36 52.54
CA LYS A 142 29.43 -33.66 52.36
C LYS A 142 28.68 -32.43 51.81
N GLU A 143 29.04 -31.25 52.31
CA GLU A 143 28.47 -29.96 51.91
C GLU A 143 28.70 -29.66 50.43
N GLN A 144 29.89 -29.96 49.91
CA GLN A 144 30.23 -29.74 48.49
C GLN A 144 29.47 -30.70 47.56
N ARG A 145 29.14 -31.91 48.04
CA ARG A 145 28.33 -32.86 47.28
C ARG A 145 26.86 -32.42 47.21
N GLU A 146 26.32 -31.87 48.29
CA GLU A 146 24.97 -31.29 48.32
C GLU A 146 24.90 -30.03 47.44
N GLU A 147 25.92 -29.17 47.49
CA GLU A 147 26.04 -27.99 46.62
C GLU A 147 26.13 -28.38 45.14
N LEU A 148 26.89 -29.42 44.79
CA LEU A 148 26.98 -29.94 43.42
C LEU A 148 25.63 -30.44 42.89
N ALA A 149 24.84 -31.12 43.73
CA ALA A 149 23.50 -31.58 43.36
C ALA A 149 22.57 -30.38 43.09
N ASN A 150 22.61 -29.35 43.95
CA ASN A 150 21.84 -28.12 43.77
C ASN A 150 22.23 -27.35 42.50
N ILE A 151 23.53 -27.28 42.19
CA ILE A 151 24.05 -26.67 40.96
C ILE A 151 23.48 -27.41 39.74
N ASN A 152 23.54 -28.74 39.72
CA ASN A 152 23.06 -29.54 38.61
C ASN A 152 21.55 -29.37 38.38
N ASP A 153 20.75 -29.34 39.45
CA ASP A 153 19.31 -29.12 39.37
C ASP A 153 18.97 -27.71 38.86
N THR A 154 19.69 -26.70 39.37
CA THR A 154 19.53 -25.30 38.93
C THR A 154 19.87 -25.13 37.46
N LEU A 155 20.98 -25.74 37.01
CA LEU A 155 21.42 -25.67 35.62
C LEU A 155 20.44 -26.36 34.67
N GLY A 156 19.83 -27.48 35.10
CA GLY A 156 18.75 -28.13 34.38
C GLY A 156 17.50 -27.25 34.25
N GLN A 157 17.10 -26.56 35.31
CA GLN A 157 15.97 -25.61 35.28
C GLN A 157 16.25 -24.39 34.41
N ASP A 158 17.46 -23.83 34.49
CA ASP A 158 17.88 -22.68 33.72
C ASP A 158 17.90 -23.00 32.21
N ILE A 159 18.41 -24.18 31.82
CA ILE A 159 18.36 -24.68 30.43
C ILE A 159 16.91 -24.87 29.93
N MET A 160 16.03 -25.46 30.75
CA MET A 160 14.61 -25.60 30.38
C MET A 160 13.93 -24.24 30.18
N THR A 161 14.28 -23.27 31.01
CA THR A 161 13.73 -21.91 30.92
C THR A 161 14.20 -21.24 29.63
N ILE A 162 15.50 -21.30 29.31
CA ILE A 162 16.05 -20.79 28.05
C ILE A 162 15.35 -21.45 26.84
N MET A 163 15.21 -22.78 26.84
CA MET A 163 14.52 -23.48 25.74
C MET A 163 13.08 -23.02 25.58
N THR A 164 12.37 -22.82 26.70
CA THR A 164 10.98 -22.33 26.68
C THR A 164 10.92 -20.91 26.12
N THR A 165 11.79 -20.00 26.58
CA THR A 165 11.86 -18.62 26.08
C THR A 165 12.19 -18.56 24.59
N LEU A 166 13.14 -19.35 24.11
CA LEU A 166 13.50 -19.44 22.70
C LEU A 166 12.39 -20.07 21.84
N SER A 167 11.59 -21.00 22.39
CA SER A 167 10.49 -21.61 21.65
C SER A 167 9.42 -20.60 21.19
N PHE A 168 9.25 -19.49 21.92
CA PHE A 168 8.35 -18.41 21.53
C PHE A 168 8.86 -17.57 20.34
N GLN A 169 10.14 -17.72 19.95
CA GLN A 169 10.69 -17.04 18.79
C GLN A 169 10.00 -17.47 17.47
N ASP A 170 9.51 -18.71 17.39
CA ASP A 170 8.75 -19.17 16.22
C ASP A 170 7.47 -18.36 16.02
N LEU A 171 6.76 -18.04 17.12
CA LEU A 171 5.57 -17.19 17.07
C LEU A 171 5.93 -15.76 16.63
N THR A 172 7.06 -15.23 17.08
CA THR A 172 7.59 -13.94 16.60
C THR A 172 7.88 -13.97 15.10
N GLY A 173 8.55 -15.03 14.61
CA GLY A 173 8.85 -15.20 13.19
C GLY A 173 7.60 -15.28 12.32
N GLN A 174 6.58 -16.01 12.77
CA GLN A 174 5.29 -16.09 12.09
C GLN A 174 4.58 -14.73 12.04
N ARG A 175 4.58 -13.97 13.14
CA ARG A 175 3.97 -12.63 13.16
C ARG A 175 4.68 -11.66 12.22
N ILE A 176 6.02 -11.64 12.24
CA ILE A 176 6.82 -10.81 11.34
C ILE A 176 6.53 -11.16 9.88
N LYS A 177 6.44 -12.46 9.55
CA LYS A 177 6.11 -12.91 8.20
C LYS A 177 4.75 -12.38 7.72
N ILE A 178 3.72 -12.46 8.56
CA ILE A 178 2.39 -11.91 8.25
C ILE A 178 2.48 -10.41 7.97
N ILE A 179 3.19 -9.66 8.82
CA ILE A 179 3.36 -8.22 8.65
C ILE A 179 4.08 -7.90 7.32
N ILE A 180 5.16 -8.62 6.99
CA ILE A 180 5.89 -8.43 5.73
C ILE A 180 4.99 -8.71 4.52
N ASP A 181 4.24 -9.81 4.54
CA ASP A 181 3.34 -10.18 3.44
C ASP A 181 2.21 -9.14 3.27
N THR A 182 1.79 -8.52 4.36
CA THR A 182 0.81 -7.42 4.35
C THR A 182 1.37 -6.17 3.70
N ILE A 183 2.58 -5.77 4.09
CA ILE A 183 3.25 -4.60 3.52
C ILE A 183 3.43 -4.79 2.01
N LYS A 184 3.84 -5.98 1.56
CA LYS A 184 3.95 -6.30 0.12
C LYS A 184 2.60 -6.21 -0.61
N SER A 185 1.52 -6.64 0.03
CA SER A 185 0.18 -6.51 -0.55
C SER A 185 -0.25 -5.04 -0.66
N VAL A 186 0.01 -4.23 0.38
CA VAL A 186 -0.26 -2.79 0.36
C VAL A 186 0.55 -2.10 -0.73
N GLU A 187 1.86 -2.39 -0.82
CA GLU A 187 2.75 -1.88 -1.85
C GLU A 187 2.21 -2.19 -3.25
N LYS A 188 1.77 -3.42 -3.49
CA LYS A 188 1.18 -3.82 -4.77
C LYS A 188 -0.10 -3.03 -5.08
N ILE A 189 -0.97 -2.83 -4.09
CA ILE A 189 -2.23 -2.08 -4.31
C ILE A 189 -1.94 -0.60 -4.56
N VAL A 190 -1.00 0.01 -3.84
CA VAL A 190 -0.59 1.40 -4.07
C VAL A 190 0.03 1.56 -5.45
N LEU A 191 0.92 0.66 -5.84
CA LEU A 191 1.53 0.64 -7.16
C LEU A 191 0.47 0.47 -8.27
N ASP A 192 -0.50 -0.42 -8.07
CA ASP A 192 -1.62 -0.62 -8.98
C ASP A 192 -2.50 0.62 -9.12
N LEU A 193 -2.81 1.27 -7.99
CA LEU A 193 -3.59 2.50 -7.97
C LEU A 193 -2.84 3.64 -8.66
N TYR A 194 -1.55 3.77 -8.41
CA TYR A 194 -0.70 4.77 -9.04
C TYR A 194 -0.59 4.56 -10.55
N MET A 195 -0.29 3.33 -10.98
CA MET A 195 -0.22 2.99 -12.40
C MET A 195 -1.57 3.19 -13.10
N SER A 196 -2.66 2.70 -12.52
CA SER A 196 -3.99 2.87 -13.13
C SER A 196 -4.40 4.34 -13.23
N THR A 197 -4.14 5.14 -12.20
CA THR A 197 -4.44 6.58 -12.21
C THR A 197 -3.55 7.33 -13.20
N GLY A 198 -2.23 7.06 -13.19
CA GLY A 198 -1.27 7.67 -14.10
C GLY A 198 -1.54 7.33 -15.57
N LEU A 199 -1.89 6.06 -15.87
CA LEU A 199 -2.30 5.63 -17.20
C LEU A 199 -3.61 6.29 -17.65
N LYS A 200 -4.59 6.43 -16.76
CA LYS A 200 -5.86 7.13 -17.04
C LYS A 200 -5.64 8.61 -17.35
N ILE A 201 -4.78 9.28 -16.59
CA ILE A 201 -4.41 10.69 -16.82
C ILE A 201 -3.71 10.83 -18.18
N LYS A 202 -2.68 10.02 -18.45
CA LYS A 202 -1.92 10.07 -19.71
C LYS A 202 -2.79 9.76 -20.95
N ALA A 203 -3.68 8.77 -20.85
CA ALA A 203 -4.59 8.43 -21.93
C ALA A 203 -5.63 9.54 -22.18
N ARG A 204 -6.01 10.29 -21.15
CA ARG A 204 -6.88 11.48 -21.26
C ARG A 204 -6.16 12.67 -21.90
N GLU A 205 -4.89 12.92 -21.54
CA GLU A 205 -4.05 13.96 -22.16
C GLU A 205 -3.83 13.71 -23.66
N GLN A 206 -3.63 12.45 -24.04
CA GLN A 206 -3.42 12.06 -25.44
C GLN A 206 -4.73 12.06 -26.26
N ALA A 207 -5.89 11.83 -25.64
CA ALA A 207 -7.17 11.74 -26.33
C ALA A 207 -8.36 12.23 -25.45
N PRO A 208 -8.58 13.55 -25.37
CA PRO A 208 -9.64 14.13 -24.53
C PRO A 208 -11.07 13.87 -25.02
N GLU A 209 -11.24 13.37 -26.25
CA GLU A 209 -12.56 13.06 -26.83
C GLU A 209 -13.00 11.58 -26.64
N LYS A 210 -12.12 10.69 -26.16
CA LYS A 210 -12.48 9.28 -25.90
C LYS A 210 -13.43 9.14 -24.71
N SER A 211 -14.33 8.14 -24.76
CA SER A 211 -15.24 7.84 -23.65
C SER A 211 -14.49 7.22 -22.46
N LEU A 212 -15.02 7.40 -21.26
CA LEU A 212 -14.44 6.89 -20.03
C LEU A 212 -14.35 5.35 -20.02
N GLU A 213 -15.30 4.63 -20.63
CA GLU A 213 -15.22 3.16 -20.70
C GLU A 213 -14.10 2.66 -21.61
N GLN A 214 -13.79 3.40 -22.68
CA GLN A 214 -12.67 3.08 -23.58
C GLN A 214 -11.33 3.31 -22.89
N LEU A 215 -11.23 4.37 -22.08
CA LEU A 215 -10.06 4.67 -21.25
C LEU A 215 -9.82 3.58 -20.21
N ASP A 216 -10.87 3.07 -19.57
CA ASP A 216 -10.79 1.98 -18.60
C ASP A 216 -10.30 0.66 -19.25
N GLN A 217 -10.86 0.29 -20.40
CA GLN A 217 -10.44 -0.92 -21.14
C GLN A 217 -8.98 -0.82 -21.61
N GLU A 218 -8.57 0.33 -22.13
CA GLU A 218 -7.20 0.54 -22.62
C GLU A 218 -6.20 0.50 -21.44
N THR A 219 -6.56 1.09 -20.30
CA THR A 219 -5.76 1.04 -19.07
C THR A 219 -5.63 -0.38 -18.55
N GLN A 220 -6.73 -1.14 -18.50
CA GLN A 220 -6.74 -2.51 -18.00
C GLN A 220 -5.93 -3.47 -18.90
N SER A 221 -5.99 -3.27 -20.23
CA SER A 221 -5.16 -4.02 -21.19
C SER A 221 -3.67 -3.71 -21.00
N LYS A 222 -3.28 -2.44 -20.93
CA LYS A 222 -1.88 -2.03 -20.72
C LYS A 222 -1.35 -2.47 -19.35
N MET A 223 -2.19 -2.42 -18.32
CA MET A 223 -1.84 -2.91 -16.98
C MET A 223 -1.63 -4.43 -16.96
N SER A 224 -2.45 -5.17 -17.72
CA SER A 224 -2.31 -6.63 -17.86
C SER A 224 -1.05 -7.02 -18.64
N GLU A 225 -0.67 -6.24 -19.65
CA GLU A 225 0.60 -6.41 -20.38
C GLU A 225 1.81 -6.12 -19.50
N LEU A 226 1.75 -5.06 -18.69
CA LEU A 226 2.80 -4.72 -17.71
C LEU A 226 2.91 -5.74 -16.55
N LYS A 227 1.82 -6.47 -16.24
CA LYS A 227 1.75 -7.51 -15.20
C LYS A 227 1.93 -8.95 -15.71
N GLY A 228 2.27 -9.14 -16.99
CA GLY A 228 2.40 -10.48 -17.59
C GLY A 228 3.36 -11.42 -16.84
N PRO A 229 3.21 -12.76 -16.99
CA PRO A 229 3.99 -13.77 -16.29
C PRO A 229 5.41 -13.84 -16.86
N THR A 230 6.24 -12.90 -16.45
CA THR A 230 7.67 -12.92 -16.69
C THR A 230 8.32 -12.63 -15.36
N GLU A 231 9.16 -13.55 -14.86
CA GLU A 231 10.00 -13.38 -13.66
C GLU A 231 10.93 -12.14 -13.73
N LYS A 232 10.88 -11.42 -14.84
CA LYS A 232 11.33 -10.05 -15.03
C LYS A 232 10.18 -9.28 -15.66
N ALA A 233 9.28 -8.73 -14.86
CA ALA A 233 8.54 -7.56 -15.33
C ALA A 233 9.60 -6.56 -15.77
N ASP A 234 9.54 -6.12 -17.02
CA ASP A 234 10.59 -5.30 -17.62
C ASP A 234 10.59 -3.96 -16.87
N GLN A 235 11.41 -3.89 -15.83
CA GLN A 235 11.47 -2.77 -14.90
C GLN A 235 11.74 -1.47 -15.65
N GLY A 236 12.40 -1.54 -16.82
CA GLY A 236 12.55 -0.42 -17.74
C GLY A 236 11.23 0.19 -18.23
N ASN A 237 10.18 -0.59 -18.49
CA ASN A 237 8.89 -0.04 -18.91
C ASN A 237 8.13 0.60 -17.74
N VAL A 238 8.33 0.10 -16.51
CA VAL A 238 7.80 0.72 -15.29
C VAL A 238 8.55 2.00 -14.99
N ASP A 239 9.89 1.97 -15.07
CA ASP A 239 10.78 3.13 -14.87
C ASP A 239 10.54 4.20 -15.94
N ASP A 240 10.32 3.83 -17.20
CA ASP A 240 9.96 4.77 -18.27
C ASP A 240 8.56 5.37 -18.06
N LEU A 241 7.63 4.59 -17.50
CA LEU A 241 6.31 5.10 -17.13
C LEU A 241 6.43 6.10 -15.97
N LEU A 242 7.21 5.77 -14.93
CA LEU A 242 7.49 6.61 -13.77
C LEU A 242 8.23 7.90 -14.18
N ALA A 243 9.26 7.79 -15.02
CA ALA A 243 9.99 8.91 -15.60
C ALA A 243 9.08 9.79 -16.45
N SER A 244 8.16 9.20 -17.23
CA SER A 244 7.16 9.96 -17.99
C SER A 244 6.10 10.65 -17.13
N LEU A 245 5.95 10.22 -15.87
CA LEU A 245 5.09 10.84 -14.85
C LEU A 245 5.85 11.85 -13.97
N GLY A 246 7.15 12.06 -14.23
CA GLY A 246 7.98 13.06 -13.55
C GLY A 246 8.65 12.60 -12.25
N LEU A 247 8.81 11.29 -12.05
CA LEU A 247 9.56 10.66 -10.95
C LEU A 247 10.86 10.03 -11.44
#